data_AF-A0A820VG16-F1
#
_entry.id   AF-A0A820VG16-F1
#
_cell.length_a   1.000
_cell.length_b   1.000
_cell.length_c   1.000
_cell.angle_alpha   90.00
_cell.angle_beta   90.00
_cell.angle_gamma   90.00
#
_symmetry.space_group_name_H-M   'P 1'
#
loop_
_entity.id
_entity.type
_entity.pdbx_description
1 polymer ?
#
loop_
_entity_poly.entity_id
_entity_poly.type
_entity_poly.pdbx_seq_one_letter_code
_entity_poly.pdbx_strand_id
1 'polypeptide(L)'
;MACSILQKQIEIIQGSSDNIIIPSEYQQLDNLSQTLKQSLGECFICLNEKKQLACMPCGHLCACVPCGYALHSCPICRQKIQSFIRINS
;
A
#
# COMPACT_ATOMS: atom_id res chain seq x y z
N MET A 1 -26.62 6.64 46.51
CA MET A 1 -27.04 7.06 45.16
C MET A 1 -25.84 7.64 44.42
N ALA A 2 -24.89 6.78 44.04
CA ALA A 2 -23.68 7.19 43.32
C ALA A 2 -23.75 6.59 41.91
N CYS A 3 -24.02 7.47 40.95
CA CYS A 3 -23.63 7.42 39.56
C CYS A 3 -23.51 6.05 38.86
N SER A 4 -24.65 5.39 38.61
CA SER A 4 -24.75 4.26 37.68
C SER A 4 -24.49 4.65 36.21
N ILE A 5 -24.33 5.95 35.93
CA ILE A 5 -24.05 6.49 34.60
C ILE A 5 -22.56 6.36 34.23
N LEU A 6 -21.65 6.38 35.21
CA LEU A 6 -20.21 6.28 34.94
C LEU A 6 -19.73 4.85 34.66
N GLN A 7 -20.51 3.82 35.03
CA GLN A 7 -20.08 2.43 34.87
C GLN A 7 -20.29 1.90 33.43
N LYS A 8 -21.22 2.49 32.65
CA LYS A 8 -21.44 2.14 31.25
C LYS A 8 -20.31 2.57 30.31
N GLN A 9 -19.49 3.54 30.71
CA GLN A 9 -18.39 4.03 29.87
C GLN A 9 -17.12 3.17 29.98
N ILE A 10 -17.06 2.24 30.94
CA ILE A 10 -15.88 1.40 31.19
C ILE A 10 -15.79 0.20 30.22
N GLU A 11 -16.92 -0.33 29.74
CA GLU A 11 -16.93 -1.49 28.82
C GLU A 11 -16.40 -1.15 27.42
N ILE A 12 -16.36 0.14 27.05
CA ILE A 12 -15.84 0.61 25.76
C ILE A 12 -14.29 0.61 25.73
N ILE A 13 -13.62 0.58 26.90
CA ILE A 13 -12.15 0.74 27.00
C ILE A 13 -11.42 -0.60 27.20
N GLN A 14 -12.14 -1.71 27.40
CA GLN A 14 -11.50 -3.02 27.46
C GLN A 14 -11.20 -3.50 26.04
N GLY A 15 -10.04 -3.07 25.53
CA GLY A 15 -9.52 -3.32 24.18
C GLY A 15 -9.42 -4.79 23.81
N SER A 16 -10.55 -5.38 23.45
CA SER A 16 -10.61 -6.48 22.49
C SER A 16 -10.80 -5.88 21.10
N SER A 17 -9.99 -6.33 20.15
CA SER A 17 -10.11 -6.01 18.72
C SER A 17 -11.50 -6.33 18.14
N ASP A 18 -12.29 -7.13 18.84
CA ASP A 18 -13.57 -7.65 18.35
C ASP A 18 -14.77 -6.71 18.60
N ASN A 19 -14.60 -5.64 19.39
CA ASN A 19 -15.70 -4.71 19.75
C ASN A 19 -15.46 -3.26 19.30
N ILE A 20 -14.59 -3.05 18.31
CA ILE A 20 -14.50 -1.75 17.65
C ILE A 20 -15.72 -1.61 16.72
N ILE A 21 -16.72 -0.85 17.15
CA ILE A 21 -17.82 -0.43 16.29
C ILE A 21 -17.23 0.60 15.32
N ILE A 22 -16.73 0.12 14.18
CA ILE A 22 -16.29 0.98 13.09
C ILE A 22 -17.55 1.52 12.41
N PRO A 23 -17.80 2.85 12.39
CA PRO A 23 -18.96 3.41 11.69
C PRO A 23 -18.95 2.97 10.22
N SER A 24 -20.13 2.71 9.63
CA SER A 24 -20.27 2.19 8.25
C SER A 24 -19.57 3.08 7.19
N GLU A 25 -19.35 4.35 7.50
CA GLU A 25 -18.57 5.31 6.71
C GLU A 25 -17.11 4.86 6.49
N TYR A 26 -16.53 4.09 7.41
CA TYR A 26 -15.16 3.57 7.33
C TYR A 26 -15.04 2.25 6.52
N GLN A 27 -16.15 1.54 6.24
CA GLN A 27 -16.12 0.33 5.39
C GLN A 27 -15.66 0.63 3.95
N GLN A 28 -15.74 1.89 3.53
CA GLN A 28 -15.23 2.35 2.23
C GLN A 28 -13.69 2.39 2.18
N LEU A 29 -13.02 2.51 3.34
CA LEU A 29 -11.55 2.51 3.43
C LEU A 29 -10.96 1.14 3.16
N ASP A 30 -11.65 0.05 3.54
CA ASP A 30 -11.17 -1.30 3.30
C ASP A 30 -11.10 -1.60 1.81
N ASN A 31 -12.16 -1.26 1.08
CA ASN A 31 -12.20 -1.40 -0.38
C ASN A 31 -11.12 -0.56 -1.07
N LEU A 32 -10.97 0.71 -0.67
CA LEU A 32 -9.90 1.58 -1.17
C LEU A 32 -8.52 0.99 -0.87
N SER A 33 -8.30 0.49 0.34
CA SER A 33 -7.03 -0.11 0.75
C SER A 33 -6.67 -1.33 -0.11
N GLN A 34 -7.67 -2.12 -0.51
CA GLN A 34 -7.49 -3.30 -1.33
C GLN A 34 -7.17 -2.94 -2.79
N THR A 35 -7.86 -1.94 -3.35
CA THR A 35 -7.53 -1.40 -4.68
C THR A 35 -6.14 -0.77 -4.72
N LEU A 36 -5.75 -0.03 -3.67
CA LEU A 36 -4.40 0.53 -3.55
C LEU A 36 -3.35 -0.58 -3.48
N LYS A 37 -3.56 -1.64 -2.69
CA LYS A 37 -2.64 -2.79 -2.64
C LYS A 37 -2.46 -3.46 -4.00
N GLN A 38 -3.53 -3.60 -4.80
CA GLN A 38 -3.46 -4.17 -6.15
C GLN A 38 -2.61 -3.30 -7.08
N SER A 39 -2.90 -1.99 -7.14
CA SER A 39 -2.14 -1.05 -7.99
C SER A 39 -0.67 -0.89 -7.56
N LEU A 40 -0.36 -1.08 -6.27
CA LEU A 40 1.02 -1.07 -5.77
C LEU A 40 1.87 -2.23 -6.29
N GLY A 41 1.29 -3.31 -6.83
CA GLY A 41 2.04 -4.42 -7.46
C GLY A 41 2.31 -4.24 -8.95
N GLU A 42 1.57 -3.36 -9.62
CA GLU A 42 1.57 -3.21 -11.07
C GLU A 42 2.62 -2.20 -11.56
N CYS A 43 3.11 -2.40 -12.78
CA CYS A 43 4.08 -1.54 -13.44
C CYS A 43 3.53 -0.11 -13.54
N PHE A 44 4.29 0.88 -13.05
CA PHE A 44 3.86 2.29 -13.10
C PHE A 44 3.77 2.87 -14.51
N ILE A 45 4.27 2.14 -15.51
CA ILE A 45 4.31 2.59 -16.91
C ILE A 45 3.10 2.07 -17.68
N CYS A 46 2.83 0.76 -17.63
CA CYS A 46 1.73 0.15 -18.39
C CYS A 46 0.49 -0.15 -17.56
N LEU A 47 0.57 -0.13 -16.22
CA LEU A 47 -0.52 -0.47 -15.29
C LEU A 47 -1.20 -1.82 -15.62
N ASN A 48 -0.43 -2.78 -16.15
CA ASN A 48 -0.95 -4.05 -16.64
C ASN A 48 -0.12 -5.24 -16.14
N GLU A 49 1.21 -5.17 -16.27
CA GLU A 49 2.10 -6.23 -15.81
C GLU A 49 2.65 -5.97 -14.41
N LYS A 50 3.06 -7.03 -13.71
CA LYS A 50 3.72 -6.92 -12.40
C LYS A 50 5.07 -6.22 -12.51
N LYS A 51 5.44 -5.48 -11.45
CA LYS A 51 6.80 -4.94 -11.32
C LYS A 51 7.81 -6.06 -11.14
N GLN A 52 8.88 -6.01 -11.93
CA GLN A 52 9.95 -7.01 -11.92
C GLN A 52 11.35 -6.37 -11.96
N LEU A 53 11.46 -5.07 -12.22
CA LEU A 53 12.74 -4.38 -12.37
C LEU A 53 12.94 -3.32 -11.29
N ALA A 54 14.00 -3.49 -10.49
CA ALA A 54 14.52 -2.49 -9.57
C ALA A 54 15.58 -1.63 -10.26
N CYS A 55 15.42 -0.31 -10.20
CA CYS A 55 16.31 0.67 -10.83
C CYS A 55 17.60 0.86 -10.01
N MET A 56 18.77 0.60 -10.58
CA MET A 56 20.05 0.86 -9.89
C MET A 56 20.63 2.24 -10.24
N PRO A 57 21.21 2.96 -9.27
CA PRO A 57 21.51 2.51 -7.90
C PRO A 57 20.41 2.78 -6.86
N CYS A 58 19.29 3.43 -7.22
CA CYS A 58 18.29 3.86 -6.23
C CYS A 58 17.45 2.73 -5.59
N GLY A 59 17.42 1.53 -6.18
CA GLY A 59 16.72 0.35 -5.67
C GLY A 59 15.21 0.31 -5.90
N HIS A 60 14.59 1.36 -6.44
CA HIS A 60 13.14 1.42 -6.63
C HIS A 60 12.62 0.37 -7.64
N LEU A 61 11.74 -0.52 -7.18
CA LEU A 61 11.00 -1.48 -7.98
C LEU A 61 9.77 -0.81 -8.59
N CYS A 62 9.78 -0.53 -9.89
CA CYS A 62 8.77 0.33 -10.51
C CYS A 62 8.26 -0.09 -11.90
N ALA A 63 8.95 -1.00 -12.59
CA ALA A 63 8.61 -1.37 -13.97
C ALA A 63 8.57 -2.89 -14.19
N CYS A 64 7.76 -3.34 -15.15
CA CYS A 64 7.86 -4.68 -15.73
C CYS A 64 9.05 -4.76 -16.71
N VAL A 65 9.41 -5.96 -17.16
CA VAL A 65 10.54 -6.17 -18.07
C VAL A 65 10.39 -5.41 -19.39
N PRO A 66 9.23 -5.48 -20.11
CA PRO A 66 9.06 -4.75 -21.37
C PRO A 66 9.20 -3.23 -21.23
N CYS A 67 8.59 -2.64 -20.20
CA CYS A 67 8.64 -1.19 -19.99
C CYS A 67 10.03 -0.70 -19.55
N GLY A 68 10.82 -1.55 -18.87
CA GLY A 68 12.16 -1.18 -18.41
C GLY A 68 13.11 -0.76 -19.53
N TYR A 69 12.99 -1.35 -20.73
CA TYR A 69 13.88 -1.06 -21.86
C TYR A 69 13.84 0.40 -22.34
N ALA A 70 12.71 1.10 -22.13
CA ALA A 70 12.57 2.50 -22.54
C ALA A 70 13.00 3.51 -21.45
N LEU A 71 13.32 3.04 -20.24
CA LEU A 71 13.57 3.91 -19.09
C LEU A 71 15.05 4.26 -18.95
N HIS A 72 15.31 5.57 -18.84
CA HIS A 72 16.65 6.13 -18.61
C HIS A 72 16.79 6.74 -17.20
N SER A 73 15.68 6.95 -16.50
CA SER A 73 15.61 7.54 -15.17
C SER A 73 14.48 6.90 -14.37
N CYS A 74 14.68 6.72 -13.07
CA CYS A 74 13.71 6.09 -12.20
C CYS A 74 12.41 6.90 -12.17
N PRO A 75 11.24 6.32 -12.48
CA PRO A 75 9.95 7.02 -12.40
C PRO A 75 9.59 7.53 -11.00
N ILE A 76 10.16 6.94 -9.94
CA ILE A 76 9.87 7.29 -8.55
C ILE A 76 10.73 8.46 -8.08
N CYS A 77 12.05 8.34 -8.17
CA CYS A 77 12.97 9.35 -7.62
C CYS A 77 13.72 10.18 -8.68
N ARG A 78 13.47 9.94 -9.97
CA ARG A 78 14.09 10.62 -11.12
C ARG A 78 15.61 10.42 -11.26
N GLN A 79 16.21 9.58 -10.43
CA GLN A 79 17.64 9.26 -10.51
C GLN A 79 17.95 8.50 -11.81
N LYS A 80 19.06 8.85 -12.48
CA LYS A 80 19.52 8.19 -13.70
C LYS A 80 19.74 6.69 -13.44
N ILE A 81 19.21 5.86 -14.33
CA ILE A 81 19.33 4.40 -14.24
C ILE A 81 20.65 3.98 -14.86
N GLN A 82 21.43 3.20 -14.11
CA GLN A 82 22.69 2.60 -14.60
C GLN A 82 22.49 1.14 -15.03
N SER A 83 21.63 0.42 -14.31
CA SER A 83 21.26 -0.96 -14.61
C SER A 83 19.94 -1.31 -13.93
N PHE A 84 19.40 -2.48 -14.25
CA PHE A 84 18.25 -3.06 -13.57
C PHE A 84 18.62 -4.36 -12.88
N ILE A 85 18.03 -4.60 -11.71
CA ILE A 85 17.99 -5.93 -11.10
C ILE A 85 16.59 -6.51 -11.32
N ARG A 86 16.54 -7.73 -11.85
CA ARG A 86 15.29 -8.46 -12.02
C ARG A 86 14.92 -9.18 -10.73
N ILE A 87 13.73 -8.91 -10.21
CA ILE A 87 13.15 -9.54 -9.03
C ILE A 87 12.11 -10.56 -9.51
N ASN A 88 12.28 -11.81 -9.10
CA ASN A 88 11.33 -12.89 -9.33
C ASN A 88 10.64 -13.19 -8.00
N SER A 89 9.43 -12.66 -7.80
CA SER A 89 8.57 -12.90 -6.64
C SER A 89 7.35 -13.72 -7.02
#